data_AF-K1JAG8-F1
#
_entry.id   AF-K1JAG8-F1
#
_cell.length_a   1.000
_cell.length_b   1.000
_cell.length_c   1.000
_cell.angle_alpha   90.00
_cell.angle_beta   90.00
_cell.angle_gamma   90.00
#
_symmetry.space_group_name_H-M   'P 1'
#
loop_
_entity.id
_entity.type
_entity.pdbx_description
1 polymer ?
#
loop_
_entity_poly.entity_id
_entity_poly.type
_entity_poly.pdbx_seq_one_letter_code
_entity_poly.pdbx_strand_id
1 'polypeptide(L)'
;MSPLAQAKNPARLIPIQERLPRLLAALGEGLYERQDALRLGLLAALSGESVFLLGPPGIAKSLIARRLKLAFHDARHFEYLMTRFSTPEEVFGPLSIQALKEDGKYLRLTAGYLPEAEVVFLDEIWKAGPAILNTLLTAINERQFRNGDSQHPIPMRLLVTASNELPAPDSGLEALYDRMLVRIWMDRVQEKANFQSMLASDGHAHQNLPESLQIRGDEYEQWQSQIEQVRLPDACFELIYQLRQQLDSQLAHRCYVSDRRWKKAVRLIKASAFFNGRDEVAPVDLLLFKDCLWHDEESRTALLEMMTEFSRLYGYQQLAMTRQLLALRDQFKQLKQGVSQRLCCKARKRKQWFGRRARGIEIPLANARPFGKQVHFHLLTPAPLDGSDPERLTSTLVFDRTLLSHWHPTGEALVGYEFGNPKEGHYELVLDDELRLQVLDIQRQQIPLVLMERNAIPEVVLAPWLQALDEQLVQVGKVMQELKQQRTLFERHRQHLFIAQRWLQQVEDSFFVLNRDLELLRNELTLWRERLPRLDE
;
A
#
# COMPACT_ATOMS: atom_id res chain seq x y z
N MET A 1 16.76 48.14 45.86
CA MET A 1 15.57 47.27 45.79
C MET A 1 15.13 47.22 44.35
N SER A 2 15.58 46.18 43.63
CA SER A 2 15.30 45.99 42.21
C SER A 2 13.88 45.46 42.02
N PRO A 3 13.12 45.93 41.02
CA PRO A 3 11.80 45.37 40.74
C PRO A 3 11.96 43.98 40.13
N LEU A 4 11.27 43.01 40.72
CA LEU A 4 11.16 41.65 40.23
C LEU A 4 10.68 41.64 38.77
N ALA A 5 11.52 41.07 37.91
CA ALA A 5 11.14 40.68 36.57
C ALA A 5 9.96 39.70 36.65
N GLN A 6 8.81 40.15 36.18
CA GLN A 6 7.66 39.28 35.93
C GLN A 6 8.08 38.24 34.88
N ALA A 7 8.24 37.00 35.33
CA ALA A 7 8.34 35.85 34.44
C ALA A 7 7.07 35.81 33.57
N LYS A 8 7.22 36.10 32.28
CA LYS A 8 6.17 35.88 31.28
C LYS A 8 5.77 34.41 31.35
N ASN A 9 4.55 34.16 31.79
CA ASN A 9 3.88 32.88 31.77
C ASN A 9 4.01 32.29 30.34
N PRO A 10 4.59 31.08 30.14
CA PRO A 10 4.68 30.52 28.80
C PRO A 10 3.24 30.24 28.34
N ALA A 11 2.80 30.98 27.33
CA ALA A 11 1.55 30.66 26.64
C ALA A 11 1.58 29.17 26.31
N ARG A 12 0.54 28.42 26.74
CA ARG A 12 0.43 26.97 26.49
C ARG A 12 0.77 26.71 25.02
N LEU A 13 1.94 26.13 24.77
CA LEU A 13 2.38 25.81 23.42
C LEU A 13 1.36 24.83 22.83
N ILE A 14 0.89 25.14 21.62
CA ILE A 14 0.00 24.26 20.87
C ILE A 14 0.68 22.88 20.77
N PRO A 15 -0.01 21.76 21.08
CA PRO A 15 0.56 20.43 20.94
C PRO A 15 1.22 20.24 19.56
N ILE A 16 2.38 19.60 19.51
CA ILE A 16 3.16 19.49 18.27
C ILE A 16 2.36 18.87 17.11
N GLN A 17 1.43 17.96 17.43
CA GLN A 17 0.53 17.29 16.48
C GLN A 17 -0.42 18.28 15.78
N GLU A 18 -0.84 19.35 16.47
CA GLU A 18 -1.66 20.43 15.89
C GLU A 18 -0.81 21.54 15.28
N ARG A 19 0.40 21.76 15.81
CA ARG A 19 1.34 22.78 15.34
C ARG A 19 1.97 22.40 14.01
N LEU A 20 2.33 21.13 13.81
CA LEU A 20 3.06 20.65 12.64
C LEU A 20 2.28 20.75 11.31
N PRO A 21 0.97 20.41 11.24
CA PRO A 21 0.17 20.66 10.05
C PRO A 21 0.12 22.14 9.67
N ARG A 22 0.01 23.04 10.65
CA ARG A 22 0.01 24.49 10.44
C ARG A 22 1.37 24.98 9.95
N LEU A 23 2.45 24.46 10.52
CA LEU A 23 3.81 24.73 10.09
C LEU A 23 4.01 24.29 8.63
N LEU A 24 3.61 23.06 8.28
CA LEU A 24 3.69 22.55 6.91
C LEU A 24 2.87 23.37 5.92
N ALA A 25 1.67 23.81 6.30
CA ALA A 25 0.84 24.66 5.46
C ALA A 25 1.50 26.02 5.20
N ALA A 26 2.04 26.67 6.25
CA ALA A 26 2.75 27.95 6.13
C ALA A 26 4.04 27.83 5.31
N LEU A 27 4.80 26.74 5.48
CA LEU A 27 6.01 26.47 4.71
C LEU A 27 5.73 26.12 3.24
N GLY A 28 4.56 25.53 2.96
CA GLY A 28 4.11 25.09 1.65
C GLY A 28 3.49 26.20 0.79
N GLU A 29 3.26 27.39 1.35
CA GLU A 29 2.64 28.50 0.63
C GLU A 29 3.49 28.92 -0.60
N GLY A 30 2.84 28.97 -1.77
CA GLY A 30 3.48 29.27 -3.04
C GLY A 30 4.33 28.12 -3.62
N LEU A 31 4.34 26.94 -3.00
CA LEU A 31 5.01 25.75 -3.53
C LEU A 31 4.01 24.79 -4.19
N TYR A 32 4.09 24.70 -5.52
CA TYR A 32 3.22 23.84 -6.32
C TYR A 32 3.85 22.47 -6.56
N GLU A 33 3.14 21.39 -6.24
CA GLU A 33 3.62 19.99 -6.38
C GLU A 33 4.93 19.69 -5.63
N ARG A 34 5.16 20.38 -4.49
CA ARG A 34 6.34 20.15 -3.62
C ARG A 34 5.99 19.77 -2.18
N GLN A 35 4.72 19.52 -1.91
CA GLN A 35 4.23 19.23 -0.56
C GLN A 35 4.93 18.00 0.05
N ASP A 36 5.09 16.93 -0.72
CA ASP A 36 5.76 15.72 -0.25
C ASP A 36 7.25 15.97 0.02
N ALA A 37 7.93 16.73 -0.84
CA ALA A 37 9.33 17.08 -0.64
C ALA A 37 9.53 17.90 0.63
N LEU A 38 8.63 18.85 0.89
CA LEU A 38 8.64 19.68 2.10
C LEU A 38 8.32 18.85 3.36
N ARG A 39 7.31 17.97 3.31
CA ARG A 39 6.94 17.06 4.42
C ARG A 39 8.10 16.16 4.82
N LEU A 40 8.70 15.49 3.83
CA LEU A 40 9.85 14.62 4.05
C LEU A 40 11.08 15.40 4.51
N GLY A 41 11.30 16.58 3.92
CA GLY A 41 12.39 17.45 4.33
C GLY A 41 12.27 17.92 5.78
N LEU A 42 11.05 18.27 6.21
CA LEU A 42 10.77 18.65 7.59
C LEU A 42 10.91 17.46 8.54
N LEU A 43 10.43 16.27 8.16
CA LEU A 43 10.60 15.06 8.96
C LEU A 43 12.09 14.73 9.15
N ALA A 44 12.88 14.79 8.08
CA ALA A 44 14.32 14.57 8.14
C ALA A 44 14.99 15.58 9.08
N ALA A 45 14.65 16.86 8.94
CA ALA A 45 15.15 17.94 9.80
C ALA A 45 14.83 17.69 11.28
N LEU A 46 13.60 17.26 11.58
CA LEU A 46 13.15 16.96 12.92
C LEU A 46 13.80 15.69 13.51
N SER A 47 14.20 14.74 12.68
CA SER A 47 14.89 13.51 13.10
C SER A 47 16.43 13.64 13.17
N GLY A 48 16.98 14.79 12.79
CA GLY A 48 18.42 14.99 12.68
C GLY A 48 19.06 14.25 11.49
N GLU A 49 18.30 14.03 10.43
CA GLU A 49 18.72 13.33 9.22
C GLU A 49 18.85 14.29 8.03
N SER A 50 19.55 13.84 7.00
CA SER A 50 19.86 14.63 5.80
C SER A 50 18.95 14.30 4.63
N VAL A 51 18.77 15.28 3.75
CA VAL A 51 17.92 15.21 2.55
C VAL A 51 18.75 15.47 1.31
N PHE A 52 18.60 14.64 0.28
CA PHE A 52 19.14 14.85 -1.05
C PHE A 52 18.00 15.13 -2.04
N LEU A 53 18.08 16.26 -2.73
CA LEU A 53 17.13 16.71 -3.74
C LEU A 53 17.73 16.49 -5.13
N LEU A 54 17.19 15.53 -5.88
CA LEU A 54 17.57 15.23 -7.25
C LEU A 54 16.54 15.80 -8.23
N GLY A 55 16.99 16.45 -9.29
CA GLY A 55 16.12 16.84 -10.40
C GLY A 55 16.72 17.98 -11.22
N PRO A 56 16.11 18.39 -12.35
CA PRO A 56 16.64 19.44 -13.22
C PRO A 56 16.80 20.81 -12.52
N PRO A 57 17.59 21.74 -13.09
CA PRO A 57 17.67 23.11 -12.60
C PRO A 57 16.32 23.84 -12.73
N GLY A 58 16.06 24.80 -11.84
CA GLY A 58 14.85 25.64 -11.90
C GLY A 58 13.57 25.05 -11.29
N ILE A 59 13.63 23.91 -10.60
CA ILE A 59 12.45 23.25 -10.00
C ILE A 59 12.20 23.58 -8.51
N ALA A 60 12.75 24.70 -8.03
CA ALA A 60 12.62 25.20 -6.66
C ALA A 60 13.33 24.39 -5.55
N LYS A 61 14.41 23.66 -5.86
CA LYS A 61 15.23 22.92 -4.87
C LYS A 61 15.75 23.83 -3.75
N SER A 62 16.40 24.94 -4.11
CA SER A 62 16.94 25.93 -3.16
C SER A 62 15.82 26.62 -2.37
N LEU A 63 14.64 26.81 -2.96
CA LEU A 63 13.50 27.39 -2.26
C LEU A 63 12.99 26.45 -1.15
N ILE A 64 12.93 25.13 -1.39
CA ILE A 64 12.56 24.16 -0.35
C ILE A 64 13.54 24.22 0.82
N ALA A 65 14.85 24.25 0.55
CA ALA A 65 15.87 24.35 1.60
C ALA A 65 15.70 25.64 2.43
N ARG A 66 15.48 26.78 1.76
CA ARG A 66 15.21 28.08 2.41
C ARG A 66 13.91 28.07 3.22
N ARG A 67 12.87 27.35 2.77
CA ARG A 67 11.62 27.19 3.53
C ARG A 67 11.86 26.36 4.79
N LEU A 68 12.54 25.21 4.68
CA LEU A 68 12.83 24.35 5.83
C LEU A 68 13.62 25.08 6.93
N LYS A 69 14.49 26.03 6.56
CA LYS A 69 15.17 26.91 7.52
C LYS A 69 14.18 27.68 8.40
N LEU A 70 13.09 28.21 7.84
CA LEU A 70 12.10 29.01 8.57
C LEU A 70 11.33 28.20 9.63
N ALA A 71 11.45 26.86 9.61
CA ALA A 71 10.85 25.98 10.60
C ALA A 71 11.49 26.13 11.98
N PHE A 72 12.75 26.57 12.08
CA PHE A 72 13.49 26.66 13.34
C PHE A 72 13.64 28.11 13.80
N HIS A 73 13.41 28.34 15.09
CA HIS A 73 13.59 29.64 15.72
C HIS A 73 15.09 29.97 15.85
N ASP A 74 15.51 31.16 15.40
CA ASP A 74 16.88 31.68 15.46
C ASP A 74 17.98 30.70 14.97
N ALA A 75 17.67 29.84 14.01
CA ALA A 75 18.66 28.91 13.46
C ALA A 75 19.64 29.64 12.52
N ARG A 76 20.94 29.47 12.79
CA ARG A 76 22.00 29.87 11.85
C ARG A 76 21.95 28.94 10.65
N HIS A 77 22.22 29.52 9.50
CA HIS A 77 22.10 28.83 8.23
C HIS A 77 23.31 29.10 7.38
N PHE A 78 23.67 28.10 6.58
CA PHE A 78 24.75 28.18 5.61
C PHE A 78 24.23 27.67 4.27
N GLU A 79 24.30 28.51 3.24
CA GLU A 79 23.91 28.17 1.87
C GLU A 79 25.11 28.40 0.95
N TYR A 80 25.46 27.40 0.14
CA TYR A 80 26.60 27.50 -0.75
C TYR A 80 26.40 26.64 -2.02
N LEU A 81 26.75 27.21 -3.18
CA LEU A 81 26.73 26.53 -4.47
C LEU A 81 28.12 25.93 -4.76
N MET A 82 28.19 24.61 -4.82
CA MET A 82 29.45 23.91 -5.07
C MET A 82 29.88 24.04 -6.52
N THR A 83 31.16 24.37 -6.70
CA THR A 83 31.83 24.42 -8.00
C THR A 83 33.10 23.57 -7.94
N ARG A 84 33.66 23.26 -9.11
CA ARG A 84 34.95 22.55 -9.20
C ARG A 84 36.13 23.33 -8.61
N PHE A 85 35.95 24.62 -8.38
CA PHE A 85 36.95 25.53 -7.81
C PHE A 85 36.68 25.89 -6.36
N SER A 86 35.59 25.39 -5.78
CA SER A 86 35.24 25.67 -4.38
C SER A 86 36.33 25.15 -3.45
N THR A 87 36.73 26.01 -2.52
CA THR A 87 37.80 25.72 -1.57
C THR A 87 37.25 25.41 -0.17
N PRO A 88 37.97 24.63 0.67
CA PRO A 88 37.58 24.41 2.06
C PRO A 88 37.39 25.72 2.86
N GLU A 89 38.12 26.79 2.52
CA GLU A 89 38.03 28.10 3.15
C GLU A 89 36.66 28.75 2.97
N GLU A 90 36.03 28.55 1.81
CA GLU A 90 34.71 29.10 1.51
C GLU A 90 33.57 28.35 2.22
N VAL A 91 33.81 27.07 2.56
CA VAL A 91 32.79 26.19 3.17
C VAL A 91 32.92 26.11 4.69
N PHE A 92 34.15 25.98 5.18
CA PHE A 92 34.45 25.76 6.60
C PHE A 92 35.09 26.97 7.29
N GLY A 93 35.30 28.05 6.56
CA GLY A 93 35.90 29.27 7.06
C GLY A 93 37.39 29.41 6.73
N PRO A 94 37.87 30.64 6.50
CA PRO A 94 39.26 30.92 6.14
C PRO A 94 40.20 30.65 7.31
N LEU A 95 41.48 30.43 7.01
CA LEU A 95 42.51 30.32 8.03
C LEU A 95 42.76 31.69 8.70
N SER A 96 42.95 31.68 10.01
CA SER A 96 43.36 32.84 10.79
C SER A 96 44.83 33.15 10.51
N ILE A 97 45.07 34.22 9.76
CA ILE A 97 46.42 34.72 9.48
C ILE A 97 47.14 35.10 10.79
N GLN A 98 46.40 35.60 11.78
CA GLN A 98 46.95 35.96 13.08
C GLN A 98 47.45 34.72 13.84
N ALA A 99 46.62 33.68 13.97
CA ALA A 99 47.02 32.44 14.63
C ALA A 99 48.19 31.74 13.91
N LEU A 100 48.23 31.83 12.58
CA LEU A 100 49.33 31.27 11.80
C LEU A 100 50.64 32.04 12.01
N LYS A 101 50.59 33.38 12.06
CA LYS A 101 51.77 34.23 12.22
C LYS A 101 52.31 34.26 13.65
N GLU A 102 51.44 34.26 14.65
CA GLU A 102 51.81 34.41 16.07
C GLU A 102 52.11 33.06 16.72
N ASP A 103 51.27 32.05 16.47
CA ASP A 103 51.32 30.75 17.18
C ASP A 103 51.76 29.57 16.29
N GLY A 104 51.92 29.77 14.97
CA GLY A 104 52.18 28.69 14.02
C GLY A 104 51.03 27.68 13.89
N LYS A 105 49.82 28.05 14.31
CA LYS A 105 48.65 27.15 14.36
C LYS A 105 47.73 27.32 13.16
N TYR A 106 47.27 26.20 12.62
CA TYR A 106 46.28 26.15 11.55
C TYR A 106 44.86 26.20 12.10
N LEU A 107 44.41 27.39 12.52
CA LEU A 107 43.05 27.64 13.02
C LEU A 107 42.19 28.31 11.94
N ARG A 108 40.94 27.87 11.79
CA ARG A 108 39.93 28.44 10.89
C ARG A 108 38.95 29.34 11.66
N LEU A 109 38.52 30.41 10.99
CA LEU A 109 37.46 31.31 11.44
C LEU A 109 36.10 30.75 10.99
N THR A 110 35.42 30.05 11.89
CA THR A 110 34.20 29.27 11.58
C THR A 110 32.90 30.05 11.66
N ALA A 111 32.93 31.26 12.22
CA ALA A 111 31.75 32.10 12.41
C ALA A 111 31.06 32.40 11.07
N GLY A 112 29.79 32.03 10.95
CA GLY A 112 28.99 32.19 9.71
C GLY A 112 29.18 31.10 8.66
N TYR A 113 30.01 30.08 8.93
CA TYR A 113 30.26 28.96 8.03
C TYR A 113 29.59 27.67 8.52
N LEU A 114 29.72 26.61 7.72
CA LEU A 114 29.12 25.30 7.97
C LEU A 114 29.32 24.77 9.41
N PRO A 115 30.51 24.85 10.04
CA PRO A 115 30.73 24.26 11.37
C PRO A 115 29.85 24.84 12.48
N GLU A 116 29.29 26.03 12.30
CA GLU A 116 28.44 26.71 13.28
C GLU A 116 26.96 26.79 12.86
N ALA A 117 26.57 26.22 11.72
CA ALA A 117 25.21 26.32 11.20
C ALA A 117 24.31 25.16 11.66
N GLU A 118 23.09 25.48 12.09
CA GLU A 118 22.06 24.48 12.38
C GLU A 118 21.38 23.96 11.09
N VAL A 119 21.27 24.78 10.04
CA VAL A 119 20.68 24.39 8.76
C VAL A 119 21.66 24.65 7.61
N VAL A 120 22.05 23.59 6.92
CA VAL A 120 23.06 23.64 5.86
C VAL A 120 22.41 23.26 4.53
N PHE A 121 22.59 24.09 3.50
CA PHE A 121 22.19 23.81 2.12
C PHE A 121 23.40 23.86 1.18
N LEU A 122 23.69 22.73 0.53
CA LEU A 122 24.77 22.61 -0.45
C LEU A 122 24.20 22.23 -1.82
N ASP A 123 24.24 23.16 -2.77
CA ASP A 123 23.78 22.92 -4.13
C ASP A 123 24.91 22.39 -5.01
N GLU A 124 24.58 21.60 -6.03
CA GLU A 124 25.52 20.93 -6.94
C GLU A 124 26.61 20.11 -6.23
N ILE A 125 26.24 19.35 -5.19
CA ILE A 125 27.18 18.70 -4.25
C ILE A 125 28.25 17.83 -4.92
N TRP A 126 27.95 17.21 -6.08
CA TRP A 126 28.90 16.35 -6.79
C TRP A 126 30.00 17.12 -7.54
N LYS A 127 29.92 18.45 -7.62
CA LYS A 127 30.98 19.30 -8.19
C LYS A 127 32.07 19.67 -7.19
N ALA A 128 31.88 19.37 -5.91
CA ALA A 128 32.83 19.71 -4.86
C ALA A 128 34.14 18.91 -4.98
N GLY A 129 35.26 19.54 -4.59
CA GLY A 129 36.56 18.88 -4.58
C GLY A 129 36.71 17.83 -3.46
N PRO A 130 37.63 16.85 -3.58
CA PRO A 130 37.81 15.76 -2.62
C PRO A 130 38.06 16.22 -1.17
N ALA A 131 38.77 17.34 -0.98
CA ALA A 131 39.05 17.90 0.35
C ALA A 131 37.78 18.33 1.09
N ILE A 132 36.83 18.94 0.37
CA ILE A 132 35.54 19.35 0.93
C ILE A 132 34.72 18.10 1.27
N LEU A 133 34.63 17.15 0.34
CA LEU A 133 33.84 15.93 0.49
C LEU A 133 34.31 15.09 1.69
N ASN A 134 35.62 14.89 1.86
CA ASN A 134 36.17 14.16 3.00
C ASN A 134 35.85 14.85 4.34
N THR A 135 35.93 16.18 4.38
CA THR A 135 35.59 16.94 5.58
C THR A 135 34.09 16.87 5.87
N LEU A 136 33.24 16.90 4.84
CA LEU A 136 31.79 16.70 4.97
C LEU A 136 31.45 15.30 5.49
N LEU A 137 32.17 14.25 5.08
CA LEU A 137 31.96 12.89 5.60
C LEU A 137 32.10 12.84 7.13
N THR A 138 33.16 13.45 7.67
CA THR A 138 33.39 13.56 9.11
C THR A 138 32.32 14.41 9.78
N ALA A 139 32.00 15.58 9.21
CA ALA A 139 30.97 16.48 9.74
C ALA A 139 29.59 15.83 9.83
N ILE A 140 29.20 15.03 8.83
CA ILE A 140 27.90 14.35 8.79
C ILE A 140 27.84 13.15 9.74
N ASN A 141 28.94 12.39 9.85
CA ASN A 141 28.97 11.18 10.68
C ASN A 141 29.18 11.48 12.16
N GLU A 142 30.24 12.23 12.47
CA GLU A 142 30.70 12.44 13.84
C GLU A 142 30.01 13.64 14.46
N ARG A 143 29.38 14.51 13.64
CA ARG A 143 28.87 15.82 14.09
C ARG A 143 29.97 16.64 14.78
N GLN A 144 31.21 16.48 14.33
CA GLN A 144 32.39 17.16 14.82
C GLN A 144 33.14 17.80 13.66
N PHE A 145 33.74 18.95 13.93
CA PHE A 145 34.68 19.63 13.04
C PHE A 145 36.04 19.73 13.71
N ARG A 146 37.08 19.23 13.04
CA ARG A 146 38.46 19.38 13.51
C ARG A 146 39.00 20.73 13.07
N ASN A 147 39.28 21.60 14.04
CA ASN A 147 39.87 22.91 13.83
C ASN A 147 41.26 22.95 14.49
N GLY A 148 42.31 22.75 13.69
CA GLY A 148 43.67 22.54 14.21
C GLY A 148 43.76 21.29 15.09
N ASP A 149 44.10 21.50 16.36
CA ASP A 149 44.29 20.45 17.37
C ASP A 149 43.02 20.16 18.20
N SER A 150 41.96 20.96 18.04
CA SER A 150 40.70 20.82 18.77
C SER A 150 39.57 20.29 17.88
N GLN A 151 38.64 19.56 18.48
CA GLN A 151 37.38 19.16 17.86
C GLN A 151 36.23 19.97 18.45
N HIS A 152 35.36 20.46 17.58
CA HIS A 152 34.17 21.24 17.97
C HIS A 152 32.90 20.54 17.47
N PRO A 153 31.84 20.45 18.30
CA PRO A 153 30.57 19.89 17.87
C PRO A 153 29.90 20.81 16.84
N ILE A 154 29.31 20.20 15.82
CA ILE A 154 28.55 20.91 14.78
C ILE A 154 27.06 20.85 15.18
N PRO A 155 26.37 21.99 15.39
CA PRO A 155 24.98 22.04 15.82
C PRO A 155 23.97 21.71 14.69
N MET A 156 24.43 21.11 13.60
CA MET A 156 23.66 20.86 12.38
C MET A 156 22.45 19.96 12.65
N ARG A 157 21.24 20.50 12.53
CA ARG A 157 19.97 19.79 12.62
C ARG A 157 19.54 19.25 11.27
N LEU A 158 19.75 20.02 10.21
CA LEU A 158 19.37 19.66 8.85
C LEU A 158 20.53 19.90 7.88
N LEU A 159 20.82 18.88 7.08
CA LEU A 159 21.63 18.99 5.87
C LEU A 159 20.73 18.72 4.66
N VAL A 160 20.57 19.73 3.80
CA VAL A 160 19.95 19.57 2.48
C VAL A 160 21.05 19.66 1.43
N THR A 161 21.15 18.66 0.58
CA THR A 161 22.01 18.66 -0.59
C THR A 161 21.16 18.61 -1.85
N ALA A 162 21.61 19.24 -2.93
CA ALA A 162 20.93 19.21 -4.20
C ALA A 162 21.90 18.90 -5.34
N SER A 163 21.38 18.28 -6.40
CA SER A 163 22.10 18.05 -7.64
C SER A 163 21.13 17.80 -8.80
N ASN A 164 21.61 17.99 -10.02
CA ASN A 164 20.89 17.56 -11.23
C ASN A 164 21.30 16.14 -11.69
N GLU A 165 22.40 15.61 -11.14
CA GLU A 165 22.97 14.31 -11.49
C GLU A 165 23.21 13.46 -10.23
N LEU A 166 23.29 12.15 -10.43
CA LEU A 166 23.78 11.20 -9.43
C LEU A 166 25.32 11.21 -9.40
N PRO A 167 25.96 10.76 -8.31
CA PRO A 167 27.42 10.66 -8.29
C PRO A 167 27.90 9.71 -9.40
N ALA A 168 29.00 10.07 -10.06
CA ALA A 168 29.57 9.21 -11.09
C ALA A 168 29.97 7.84 -10.48
N PRO A 169 29.81 6.73 -11.21
CA PRO A 169 30.31 5.42 -10.78
C PRO A 169 31.81 5.49 -10.46
N ASP A 170 32.26 4.76 -9.44
CA ASP A 170 33.67 4.69 -9.01
C ASP A 170 34.31 6.03 -8.57
N SER A 171 33.50 7.08 -8.39
CA SER A 171 33.99 8.40 -7.94
C SER A 171 34.39 8.44 -6.46
N GLY A 172 34.12 7.38 -5.68
CA GLY A 172 34.26 7.36 -4.22
C GLY A 172 33.19 8.18 -3.48
N LEU A 173 32.28 8.85 -4.20
CA LEU A 173 31.21 9.68 -3.63
C LEU A 173 30.05 8.86 -3.07
N GLU A 174 30.01 7.56 -3.36
CA GLU A 174 29.03 6.60 -2.84
C GLU A 174 28.94 6.62 -1.31
N ALA A 175 30.09 6.77 -0.65
CA ALA A 175 30.15 6.90 0.80
C ALA A 175 29.38 8.12 1.30
N LEU A 176 29.50 9.27 0.63
CA LEU A 176 28.75 10.48 0.98
C LEU A 176 27.27 10.31 0.63
N TYR A 177 26.98 9.73 -0.54
CA TYR A 177 25.62 9.49 -0.98
C TYR A 177 24.86 8.53 -0.05
N ASP A 178 25.50 7.49 0.48
CA ASP A 178 24.90 6.60 1.48
C ASP A 178 24.61 7.33 2.82
N ARG A 179 25.32 8.42 3.11
CA ARG A 179 25.04 9.24 4.30
C ARG A 179 23.81 10.15 4.13
N MET A 180 23.37 10.38 2.89
CA MET A 180 22.14 11.09 2.58
C MET A 180 20.95 10.14 2.68
N LEU A 181 20.28 10.12 3.85
CA LEU A 181 19.19 9.19 4.12
C LEU A 181 17.99 9.39 3.17
N VAL A 182 17.34 10.55 3.26
CA VAL A 182 16.13 10.85 2.49
C VAL A 182 16.53 11.37 1.12
N ARG A 183 16.04 10.72 0.07
CA ARG A 183 16.35 11.00 -1.34
C ARG A 183 15.05 11.28 -2.07
N ILE A 184 14.89 12.52 -2.50
CA ILE A 184 13.67 13.01 -3.14
C ILE A 184 13.97 13.30 -4.59
N TRP A 185 13.31 12.57 -5.48
CA TRP A 185 13.29 12.85 -6.90
C TRP A 185 12.23 13.91 -7.19
N MET A 186 12.66 15.03 -7.75
CA MET A 186 11.82 16.18 -8.08
C MET A 186 11.76 16.36 -9.59
N ASP A 187 10.56 16.63 -10.11
CA ASP A 187 10.32 16.91 -11.53
C ASP A 187 9.61 18.27 -11.69
N ARG A 188 9.48 18.75 -12.93
CA ARG A 188 8.70 19.93 -13.29
C ARG A 188 7.23 19.77 -12.86
N VAL A 189 6.55 20.90 -12.70
CA VAL A 189 5.10 20.93 -12.41
C VAL A 189 4.36 20.30 -13.60
N GLN A 190 3.51 19.31 -13.32
CA GLN A 190 2.81 18.53 -14.34
C GLN A 190 1.36 18.97 -14.51
N GLU A 191 0.66 19.30 -13.41
CA GLU A 191 -0.76 19.65 -13.47
C GLU A 191 -0.97 21.05 -14.03
N LYS A 192 -1.86 21.16 -15.02
CA LYS A 192 -2.17 22.42 -15.70
C LYS A 192 -2.61 23.52 -14.72
N ALA A 193 -3.46 23.17 -13.76
CA ALA A 193 -3.99 24.12 -12.77
C ALA A 193 -2.88 24.65 -11.83
N ASN A 194 -1.97 23.76 -11.41
CA ASN A 194 -0.81 24.13 -10.60
C ASN A 194 0.17 25.00 -11.39
N PHE A 195 0.40 24.67 -12.67
CA PHE A 195 1.26 25.45 -13.55
C PHE A 195 0.71 26.86 -13.77
N GLN A 196 -0.59 27.00 -14.02
CA GLN A 196 -1.25 28.31 -14.13
C GLN A 196 -1.10 29.13 -12.85
N SER A 197 -1.36 28.52 -11.70
CA SER A 197 -1.23 29.18 -10.39
C SER A 197 0.21 29.60 -10.08
N MET A 198 1.18 28.79 -10.50
CA MET A 198 2.60 29.10 -10.39
C MET A 198 2.99 30.32 -11.24
N LEU A 199 2.50 30.40 -12.48
CA LEU A 199 2.78 31.54 -13.37
C LEU A 199 2.08 32.82 -12.94
N ALA A 200 0.91 32.71 -12.32
CA ALA A 200 0.14 33.85 -11.81
C ALA A 200 0.62 34.35 -10.43
N SER A 201 1.54 33.65 -9.79
CA SER A 201 2.08 34.02 -8.49
C SER A 201 3.14 35.11 -8.64
N ASP A 202 2.99 36.22 -7.92
CA ASP A 202 3.95 37.33 -7.92
C ASP A 202 5.29 36.98 -7.22
N GLY A 203 5.50 35.73 -6.81
CA GLY A 203 6.72 35.27 -6.13
C GLY A 203 6.89 35.79 -4.69
N HIS A 204 6.04 36.71 -4.25
CA HIS A 204 6.03 37.34 -2.92
C HIS A 204 5.18 36.57 -1.89
N ALA A 205 5.27 35.24 -1.87
CA ALA A 205 4.62 34.48 -0.79
C ALA A 205 5.21 34.96 0.56
N HIS A 206 4.37 35.59 1.39
CA HIS A 206 4.78 36.26 2.61
C HIS A 206 5.55 35.31 3.53
N GLN A 207 6.76 35.72 3.92
CA GLN A 207 7.71 34.89 4.68
C GLN A 207 7.50 34.96 6.20
N ASN A 208 6.40 35.57 6.66
CA ASN A 208 6.16 35.80 8.07
C ASN A 208 5.57 34.54 8.72
N LEU A 209 6.43 33.57 8.98
CA LEU A 209 6.06 32.42 9.78
C LEU A 209 5.95 32.87 11.25
N PRO A 210 4.79 32.75 11.91
CA PRO A 210 4.65 33.15 13.30
C PRO A 210 5.67 32.43 14.19
N GLU A 211 6.33 33.15 15.11
CA GLU A 211 7.28 32.57 16.07
C GLU A 211 6.66 31.41 16.87
N SER A 212 5.34 31.44 17.10
CA SER A 212 4.60 30.39 17.79
C SER A 212 4.56 29.05 17.05
N LEU A 213 4.82 29.03 15.75
CA LEU A 213 4.90 27.81 14.93
C LEU A 213 6.33 27.27 14.81
N GLN A 214 7.34 28.11 15.03
CA GLN A 214 8.73 27.73 14.90
C GLN A 214 9.16 26.77 16.01
N ILE A 215 10.08 25.88 15.66
CA ILE A 215 10.64 24.85 16.54
C ILE A 215 11.81 25.46 17.31
N ARG A 216 11.75 25.38 18.63
CA ARG A 216 12.83 25.83 19.52
C ARG A 216 13.87 24.73 19.73
N GLY A 217 15.06 25.12 20.16
CA GLY A 217 16.19 24.19 20.33
C GLY A 217 15.99 23.17 21.46
N ASP A 218 15.45 23.63 22.58
CA ASP A 218 15.09 22.81 23.74
C ASP A 218 14.02 21.75 23.38
N GLU A 219 12.98 22.15 22.64
CA GLU A 219 11.96 21.23 22.13
C GLU A 219 12.58 20.17 21.21
N TYR A 220 13.45 20.62 20.28
CA TYR A 220 14.11 19.73 19.33
C TYR A 220 14.97 18.66 20.04
N GLU A 221 15.77 19.07 21.03
CA GLU A 221 16.61 18.16 21.83
C GLU A 221 15.76 17.16 22.62
N GLN A 222 14.66 17.62 23.23
CA GLN A 222 13.73 16.74 23.94
C GLN A 222 13.15 15.67 23.01
N TRP A 223 12.72 16.05 21.80
CA TRP A 223 12.15 15.10 20.84
C TRP A 223 13.16 14.06 20.37
N GLN A 224 14.45 14.38 20.26
CA GLN A 224 15.45 13.37 19.88
C GLN A 224 15.42 12.15 20.81
N SER A 225 15.28 12.39 22.12
CA SER A 225 15.17 11.31 23.11
C SER A 225 13.83 10.57 23.03
N GLN A 226 12.73 11.27 22.77
CA GLN A 226 11.39 10.69 22.69
C GLN A 226 11.20 9.83 21.43
N ILE A 227 11.80 10.23 20.30
CA ILE A 227 11.80 9.45 19.06
C ILE A 227 12.45 8.08 19.27
N GLU A 228 13.50 8.00 20.09
CA GLU A 228 14.17 6.72 20.38
C GLU A 228 13.29 5.76 21.19
N GLN A 229 12.42 6.29 22.03
CA GLN A 229 11.49 5.54 22.88
C GLN A 229 10.29 4.97 22.11
N VAL A 230 10.01 5.47 20.90
CA VAL A 230 8.95 4.92 20.05
C VAL A 230 9.23 3.44 19.77
N ARG A 231 8.22 2.61 20.03
CA ARG A 231 8.33 1.16 19.92
C ARG A 231 8.25 0.73 18.45
N LEU A 232 9.02 -0.29 18.09
CA LEU A 232 8.87 -1.00 16.81
C LEU A 232 8.19 -2.33 17.12
N PRO A 233 6.89 -2.50 16.82
CA PRO A 233 6.20 -3.75 17.05
C PRO A 233 6.79 -4.89 16.20
N ASP A 234 6.76 -6.13 16.71
CA ASP A 234 7.29 -7.31 16.01
C ASP A 234 6.65 -7.49 14.63
N ALA A 235 5.34 -7.22 14.50
CA ALA A 235 4.64 -7.26 13.21
C ALA A 235 5.24 -6.29 12.18
N CYS A 236 5.65 -5.09 12.60
CA CYS A 236 6.34 -4.14 11.72
C CYS A 236 7.78 -4.56 11.43
N PHE A 237 8.46 -5.19 12.39
CA PHE A 237 9.79 -5.76 12.16
C PHE A 237 9.77 -6.86 11.09
N GLU A 238 8.82 -7.78 11.16
CA GLU A 238 8.66 -8.84 10.15
C GLU A 238 8.43 -8.26 8.75
N LEU A 239 7.63 -7.19 8.65
CA LEU A 239 7.42 -6.48 7.38
C LEU A 239 8.71 -5.82 6.86
N ILE A 240 9.51 -5.21 7.74
CA ILE A 240 10.82 -4.64 7.40
C ILE A 240 11.75 -5.75 6.88
N TYR A 241 11.81 -6.88 7.60
CA TYR A 241 12.67 -8.00 7.25
C TYR A 241 12.25 -8.65 5.92
N GLN A 242 10.94 -8.80 5.70
CA GLN A 242 10.42 -9.27 4.42
C GLN A 242 10.82 -8.33 3.27
N LEU A 243 10.67 -7.01 3.45
CA LEU A 243 11.08 -6.04 2.43
C LEU A 243 12.58 -6.10 2.15
N ARG A 244 13.42 -6.28 3.18
CA ARG A 244 14.86 -6.49 3.02
C ARG A 244 15.15 -7.72 2.16
N GLN A 245 14.52 -8.86 2.46
CA GLN A 245 14.69 -10.10 1.68
C GLN A 245 14.23 -9.92 0.22
N GLN A 246 13.12 -9.21 0.00
CA GLN A 246 12.63 -8.89 -1.35
C GLN A 246 13.63 -8.03 -2.11
N LEU A 247 14.16 -6.97 -1.49
CA LEU A 247 15.19 -6.11 -2.10
C LEU A 247 16.45 -6.90 -2.44
N ASP A 248 16.96 -7.71 -1.51
CA ASP A 248 18.16 -8.52 -1.71
C ASP A 248 17.97 -9.55 -2.85
N SER A 249 16.77 -10.11 -2.99
CA SER A 249 16.45 -11.08 -4.05
C SER A 249 16.17 -10.47 -5.43
N GLN A 250 15.44 -9.35 -5.49
CA GLN A 250 15.01 -8.73 -6.75
C GLN A 250 16.03 -7.75 -7.31
N LEU A 251 16.72 -7.01 -6.43
CA LEU A 251 17.67 -5.96 -6.82
C LEU A 251 19.13 -6.32 -6.54
N ALA A 252 19.41 -7.39 -5.78
CA ALA A 252 20.73 -8.00 -5.59
C ALA A 252 21.91 -7.00 -5.65
N HIS A 253 22.96 -7.32 -6.41
CA HIS A 253 24.16 -6.48 -6.58
C HIS A 253 23.90 -5.08 -7.18
N ARG A 254 22.68 -4.76 -7.63
CA ARG A 254 22.33 -3.46 -8.23
C ARG A 254 21.88 -2.43 -7.19
N CYS A 255 21.30 -2.87 -6.07
CA CYS A 255 20.85 -1.98 -5.01
C CYS A 255 21.23 -2.52 -3.63
N TYR A 256 22.46 -2.28 -3.20
CA TYR A 256 22.90 -2.66 -1.87
C TYR A 256 22.41 -1.64 -0.83
N VAL A 257 21.57 -2.07 0.11
CA VAL A 257 21.13 -1.26 1.25
C VAL A 257 21.94 -1.65 2.50
N SER A 258 22.79 -0.74 2.97
CA SER A 258 23.61 -0.98 4.16
C SER A 258 22.77 -1.13 5.44
N ASP A 259 23.24 -1.93 6.41
CA ASP A 259 22.61 -2.03 7.74
C ASP A 259 22.49 -0.64 8.43
N ARG A 260 23.45 0.25 8.15
CA ARG A 260 23.44 1.64 8.61
C ARG A 260 22.24 2.40 8.05
N ARG A 261 21.97 2.27 6.75
CA ARG A 261 20.83 2.91 6.09
C ARG A 261 19.51 2.38 6.66
N TRP A 262 19.40 1.07 6.89
CA TRP A 262 18.25 0.47 7.59
C TRP A 262 18.05 1.07 8.98
N LYS A 263 19.09 1.13 9.81
CA LYS A 263 19.01 1.70 11.16
C LYS A 263 18.53 3.16 11.16
N LYS A 264 19.04 3.97 10.23
CA LYS A 264 18.63 5.37 10.04
C LYS A 264 17.20 5.50 9.52
N ALA A 265 16.80 4.67 8.56
CA ALA A 265 15.44 4.62 8.06
C ALA A 265 14.43 4.22 9.16
N VAL A 266 14.81 3.30 10.05
CA VAL A 266 14.01 2.95 11.23
C VAL A 266 13.87 4.15 12.19
N ARG A 267 14.93 4.95 12.40
CA ARG A 267 14.81 6.19 13.18
C ARG A 267 13.82 7.18 12.53
N LEU A 268 13.82 7.29 11.20
CA LEU A 268 12.91 8.17 10.46
C LEU A 268 11.44 7.75 10.61
N ILE A 269 11.12 6.46 10.51
CA ILE A 269 9.74 5.96 10.69
C ILE A 269 9.28 6.09 12.15
N LYS A 270 10.19 5.95 13.12
CA LYS A 270 9.90 6.26 14.53
C LYS A 270 9.57 7.73 14.73
N ALA A 271 10.33 8.63 14.09
CA ALA A 271 10.02 10.05 14.10
C ALA A 271 8.64 10.33 13.46
N SER A 272 8.32 9.66 12.36
CA SER A 272 7.01 9.74 11.72
C SER A 272 5.89 9.36 12.68
N ALA A 273 6.00 8.21 13.35
CA ALA A 273 5.03 7.77 14.35
C ALA A 273 4.86 8.80 15.49
N PHE A 274 5.98 9.28 16.06
CA PHE A 274 5.99 10.28 17.12
C PHE A 274 5.24 11.57 16.73
N PHE A 275 5.55 12.15 15.56
CA PHE A 275 4.93 13.39 15.10
C PHE A 275 3.48 13.21 14.62
N ASN A 276 3.06 11.99 14.31
CA ASN A 276 1.64 11.63 14.13
C ASN A 276 0.95 11.28 15.47
N GLY A 277 1.64 11.44 16.61
CA GLY A 277 1.07 11.22 17.94
C GLY A 277 0.99 9.77 18.40
N ARG A 278 1.75 8.88 17.78
CA ARG A 278 1.83 7.46 18.13
C ARG A 278 3.10 7.16 18.93
N ASP A 279 3.00 6.24 19.87
CA ASP A 279 4.12 5.71 20.66
C ASP A 279 4.71 4.41 20.07
N GLU A 280 4.13 3.93 18.98
CA GLU A 280 4.58 2.78 18.20
C GLU A 280 4.50 3.05 16.70
N VAL A 281 5.41 2.42 15.95
CA VAL A 281 5.44 2.47 14.48
C VAL A 281 4.24 1.74 13.89
N ALA A 282 3.55 2.39 12.96
CA ALA A 282 2.46 1.79 12.20
C ALA A 282 2.95 1.24 10.85
N PRO A 283 2.25 0.26 10.24
CA PRO A 283 2.61 -0.25 8.92
C PRO A 283 2.68 0.83 7.82
N VAL A 284 1.89 1.91 7.93
CA VAL A 284 1.93 3.03 6.98
C VAL A 284 3.21 3.86 7.07
N ASP A 285 3.90 3.87 8.21
CA ASP A 285 5.17 4.60 8.35
C ASP A 285 6.27 3.96 7.49
N LEU A 286 6.20 2.63 7.25
CA LEU A 286 7.16 1.90 6.41
C LEU A 286 7.13 2.39 4.96
N LEU A 287 6.04 3.04 4.52
CA LEU A 287 5.94 3.64 3.18
C LEU A 287 7.02 4.71 2.93
N LEU A 288 7.61 5.30 3.98
CA LEU A 288 8.72 6.25 3.88
C LEU A 288 10.01 5.64 3.32
N PHE A 289 10.15 4.31 3.37
CA PHE A 289 11.30 3.63 2.79
C PHE A 289 11.44 3.86 1.29
N LYS A 290 10.33 4.15 0.59
CA LYS A 290 10.32 4.49 -0.84
C LYS A 290 11.23 5.67 -1.19
N ASP A 291 11.50 6.56 -0.24
CA ASP A 291 12.38 7.72 -0.41
C ASP A 291 13.73 7.52 0.29
N CYS A 292 14.00 6.34 0.85
CA CYS A 292 15.21 6.07 1.62
C CYS A 292 16.08 4.96 1.02
N LEU A 293 15.53 3.97 0.31
CA LEU A 293 16.29 2.75 0.00
C LEU A 293 16.86 2.69 -1.43
N TRP A 294 16.38 3.53 -2.34
CA TRP A 294 16.83 3.56 -3.74
C TRP A 294 18.12 4.37 -3.92
N HIS A 295 19.01 3.98 -4.84
CA HIS A 295 20.26 4.70 -5.16
C HIS A 295 20.23 5.38 -6.53
N ASP A 296 19.56 4.77 -7.50
CA ASP A 296 19.44 5.23 -8.89
C ASP A 296 17.99 5.12 -9.38
N GLU A 297 17.77 5.46 -10.65
CA GLU A 297 16.44 5.45 -11.26
C GLU A 297 15.83 4.04 -11.37
N GLU A 298 16.65 3.02 -11.69
CA GLU A 298 16.20 1.62 -11.80
C GLU A 298 15.74 1.09 -10.44
N SER A 299 16.59 1.20 -9.42
CA SER A 299 16.27 0.78 -8.05
C SER A 299 15.11 1.58 -7.46
N ARG A 300 14.96 2.86 -7.82
CA ARG A 300 13.81 3.66 -7.41
C ARG A 300 12.50 3.14 -7.99
N THR A 301 12.50 2.79 -9.27
CA THR A 301 11.31 2.27 -9.96
C THR A 301 10.88 0.95 -9.32
N ALA A 302 11.81 0.01 -9.15
CA ALA A 302 11.53 -1.28 -8.52
C ALA A 302 11.08 -1.14 -7.05
N LEU A 303 11.70 -0.23 -6.30
CA LEU A 303 11.29 0.07 -4.92
C LEU A 303 9.87 0.63 -4.88
N LEU A 304 9.49 1.54 -5.78
CA LEU A 304 8.12 2.07 -5.83
C LEU A 304 7.10 0.97 -6.15
N GLU A 305 7.43 0.02 -7.02
CA GLU A 305 6.60 -1.15 -7.30
C GLU A 305 6.45 -2.05 -6.07
N MET A 306 7.56 -2.40 -5.40
CA MET A 306 7.55 -3.15 -4.15
C MET A 306 6.73 -2.45 -3.06
N MET A 307 6.86 -1.14 -2.91
CA MET A 307 6.06 -0.39 -1.92
C MET A 307 4.58 -0.31 -2.30
N THR A 308 4.26 -0.34 -3.60
CA THR A 308 2.86 -0.43 -4.10
C THR A 308 2.27 -1.79 -3.73
N GLU A 309 3.00 -2.86 -3.95
CA GLU A 309 2.61 -4.21 -3.53
C GLU A 309 2.48 -4.30 -1.99
N PHE A 310 3.46 -3.76 -1.25
CA PHE A 310 3.45 -3.64 0.21
C PHE A 310 2.13 -3.06 0.73
N SER A 311 1.72 -1.90 0.21
CA SER A 311 0.51 -1.21 0.67
C SER A 311 -0.77 -2.02 0.42
N ARG A 312 -0.85 -2.72 -0.71
CA ARG A 312 -2.03 -3.47 -1.14
C ARG A 312 -2.14 -4.84 -0.48
N LEU A 313 -1.01 -5.48 -0.21
CA LEU A 313 -0.97 -6.90 0.14
C LEU A 313 -0.49 -7.18 1.56
N TYR A 314 0.48 -6.43 2.09
CA TYR A 314 1.18 -6.85 3.31
C TYR A 314 0.91 -5.97 4.51
N GLY A 315 0.79 -4.64 4.30
CA GLY A 315 0.75 -3.66 5.40
C GLY A 315 -0.31 -3.94 6.47
N TYR A 316 -1.46 -4.50 6.10
CA TYR A 316 -2.55 -4.87 7.00
C TYR A 316 -3.07 -6.29 6.74
N GLN A 317 -2.14 -7.22 6.47
CA GLN A 317 -2.42 -8.66 6.32
C GLN A 317 -3.39 -9.01 5.18
N GLN A 318 -3.52 -8.14 4.19
CA GLN A 318 -4.49 -8.32 3.10
C GLN A 318 -4.25 -9.61 2.31
N LEU A 319 -2.99 -9.97 2.08
CA LEU A 319 -2.60 -11.20 1.38
C LEU A 319 -2.95 -12.44 2.19
N ALA A 320 -2.79 -12.41 3.51
CA ALA A 320 -3.15 -13.54 4.38
C ALA A 320 -4.67 -13.81 4.28
N MET A 321 -5.48 -12.75 4.43
CA MET A 321 -6.93 -12.83 4.27
C MET A 321 -7.34 -13.24 2.83
N THR A 322 -6.64 -12.74 1.80
CA THR A 322 -6.87 -13.13 0.40
C THR A 322 -6.62 -14.63 0.21
N ARG A 323 -5.54 -15.18 0.79
CA ARG A 323 -5.24 -16.61 0.71
C ARG A 323 -6.30 -17.46 1.42
N GLN A 324 -6.77 -17.03 2.59
CA GLN A 324 -7.87 -17.70 3.29
C GLN A 324 -9.16 -17.68 2.47
N LEU A 325 -9.52 -16.53 1.88
CA LEU A 325 -10.66 -16.41 0.97
C LEU A 325 -10.55 -17.36 -0.23
N LEU A 326 -9.38 -17.41 -0.89
CA LEU A 326 -9.16 -18.31 -2.03
C LEU A 326 -9.27 -19.79 -1.63
N ALA A 327 -8.74 -20.17 -0.46
CA ALA A 327 -8.88 -21.52 0.07
C ALA A 327 -10.35 -21.88 0.33
N LEU A 328 -11.12 -20.96 0.93
CA LEU A 328 -12.56 -21.15 1.17
C LEU A 328 -13.35 -21.28 -0.14
N ARG A 329 -13.03 -20.47 -1.16
CA ARG A 329 -13.61 -20.59 -2.50
C ARG A 329 -13.32 -21.95 -3.13
N ASP A 330 -12.10 -22.44 -3.01
CA ASP A 330 -11.73 -23.74 -3.57
C ASP A 330 -12.45 -24.89 -2.85
N GLN A 331 -12.48 -24.88 -1.51
CA GLN A 331 -13.23 -25.87 -0.74
C GLN A 331 -14.73 -25.84 -1.09
N PHE A 332 -15.32 -24.65 -1.24
CA PHE A 332 -16.72 -24.52 -1.65
C PHE A 332 -16.95 -25.07 -3.07
N LYS A 333 -16.03 -24.81 -4.01
CA LYS A 333 -16.07 -25.40 -5.36
C LYS A 333 -16.03 -26.93 -5.30
N GLN A 334 -15.16 -27.51 -4.47
CA GLN A 334 -15.08 -28.97 -4.28
C GLN A 334 -16.37 -29.54 -3.70
N LEU A 335 -16.99 -28.85 -2.73
CA LEU A 335 -18.30 -29.21 -2.18
C LEU A 335 -19.36 -29.23 -3.28
N LYS A 336 -19.47 -28.16 -4.08
CA LYS A 336 -20.41 -28.09 -5.21
C LYS A 336 -20.22 -29.24 -6.21
N GLN A 337 -18.97 -29.59 -6.50
CA GLN A 337 -18.65 -30.72 -7.36
C GLN A 337 -19.08 -32.06 -6.75
N GLY A 338 -18.82 -32.28 -5.46
CA GLY A 338 -19.25 -33.50 -4.74
C GLY A 338 -20.76 -33.67 -4.72
N VAL A 339 -21.50 -32.57 -4.49
CA VAL A 339 -22.98 -32.57 -4.56
C VAL A 339 -23.45 -32.89 -5.97
N SER A 340 -22.88 -32.24 -6.99
CA SER A 340 -23.21 -32.51 -8.39
C SER A 340 -22.92 -33.96 -8.80
N GLN A 341 -21.79 -34.53 -8.40
CA GLN A 341 -21.46 -35.93 -8.67
C GLN A 341 -22.50 -36.90 -8.09
N ARG A 342 -23.09 -36.56 -6.95
CA ARG A 342 -24.01 -37.44 -6.23
C ARG A 342 -25.48 -37.26 -6.62
N LEU A 343 -25.92 -36.03 -6.86
CA LEU A 343 -27.34 -35.68 -7.07
C LEU A 343 -27.71 -35.38 -8.53
N CYS A 344 -26.76 -34.96 -9.37
CA CYS A 344 -27.09 -34.55 -10.73
C CYS A 344 -27.65 -35.73 -11.54
N CYS A 345 -28.69 -35.46 -12.33
CA CYS A 345 -29.37 -36.48 -13.13
C CYS A 345 -28.41 -37.08 -14.16
N LYS A 346 -28.04 -38.35 -13.98
CA LYS A 346 -27.11 -39.06 -14.86
C LYS A 346 -27.86 -39.85 -15.93
N ALA A 347 -27.66 -39.48 -17.18
CA ALA A 347 -28.18 -40.20 -18.33
C ALA A 347 -27.45 -41.53 -18.54
N ARG A 348 -28.13 -42.50 -19.17
CA ARG A 348 -27.62 -43.85 -19.43
C ARG A 348 -27.57 -44.13 -20.91
N LYS A 349 -26.55 -44.85 -21.36
CA LYS A 349 -26.51 -45.38 -22.73
C LYS A 349 -27.52 -46.52 -22.85
N ARG A 350 -28.42 -46.46 -23.84
CA ARG A 350 -29.35 -47.57 -24.10
C ARG A 350 -28.58 -48.83 -24.47
N LYS A 351 -28.98 -49.98 -23.90
CA LYS A 351 -28.41 -51.28 -24.26
C LYS A 351 -28.81 -51.62 -25.70
N GLN A 352 -27.83 -52.05 -26.50
CA GLN A 352 -28.08 -52.56 -27.84
C GLN A 352 -28.89 -53.85 -27.75
N TRP A 353 -30.01 -53.90 -28.46
CA TRP A 353 -30.66 -55.16 -28.78
C TRP A 353 -30.57 -55.37 -30.28
N PHE A 354 -30.28 -56.61 -30.67
CA PHE A 354 -29.88 -57.02 -32.01
C PHE A 354 -30.71 -56.36 -33.13
N GLY A 355 -30.04 -55.80 -34.14
CA GLY A 355 -30.61 -55.56 -35.46
C GLY A 355 -31.15 -54.16 -35.78
N ARG A 356 -31.25 -53.22 -34.84
CA ARG A 356 -31.57 -51.81 -35.16
C ARG A 356 -30.70 -50.85 -34.35
N ARG A 357 -30.29 -49.73 -34.97
CA ARG A 357 -29.41 -48.70 -34.40
C ARG A 357 -30.02 -48.08 -33.13
N ALA A 358 -29.91 -48.74 -31.99
CA ALA A 358 -30.10 -48.12 -30.68
C ALA A 358 -28.83 -47.36 -30.30
N ARG A 359 -28.53 -46.29 -31.05
CA ARG A 359 -27.67 -45.20 -30.54
C ARG A 359 -28.63 -44.26 -29.84
N GLY A 360 -28.59 -44.21 -28.52
CA GLY A 360 -29.45 -43.34 -27.77
C GLY A 360 -28.98 -43.20 -26.33
N ILE A 361 -28.98 -41.96 -25.87
CA ILE A 361 -28.89 -41.62 -24.46
C ILE A 361 -30.31 -41.59 -23.91
N GLU A 362 -30.50 -42.09 -22.69
CA GLU A 362 -31.77 -42.11 -22.00
C GLU A 362 -31.65 -41.43 -20.64
N ILE A 363 -32.57 -40.52 -20.35
CA ILE A 363 -32.70 -39.89 -19.04
C ILE A 363 -33.59 -40.80 -18.18
N PRO A 364 -33.13 -41.26 -16.99
CA PRO A 364 -33.89 -42.20 -16.17
C PRO A 364 -35.05 -41.49 -15.43
N LEU A 365 -36.24 -41.46 -16.03
CA LEU A 365 -37.42 -40.71 -15.53
C LEU A 365 -38.41 -41.55 -14.69
N ALA A 366 -38.09 -42.80 -14.38
CA ALA A 366 -38.99 -43.74 -13.71
C ALA A 366 -39.40 -43.27 -12.30
N ASN A 367 -38.47 -42.64 -11.59
CA ASN A 367 -38.66 -42.12 -10.23
C ASN A 367 -39.05 -40.65 -10.19
N ALA A 368 -39.21 -39.98 -11.34
CA ALA A 368 -39.50 -38.55 -11.38
C ALA A 368 -40.89 -38.22 -10.81
N ARG A 369 -40.96 -37.20 -9.96
CA ARG A 369 -42.16 -36.60 -9.38
C ARG A 369 -42.32 -35.16 -9.92
N PRO A 370 -43.55 -34.65 -10.17
CA PRO A 370 -44.86 -35.31 -10.04
C PRO A 370 -45.11 -36.47 -11.03
N PHE A 371 -46.07 -37.34 -10.69
CA PHE A 371 -46.57 -38.35 -11.65
C PHE A 371 -47.46 -37.69 -12.68
N GLY A 372 -47.21 -37.94 -13.97
CA GLY A 372 -47.97 -37.33 -15.04
C GLY A 372 -47.10 -36.95 -16.24
N LYS A 373 -47.56 -35.94 -16.98
CA LYS A 373 -46.91 -35.45 -18.20
C LYS A 373 -45.71 -34.55 -17.94
N GLN A 374 -45.50 -34.10 -16.70
CA GLN A 374 -44.46 -33.11 -16.37
C GLN A 374 -43.33 -33.75 -15.58
N VAL A 375 -42.11 -33.28 -15.83
CA VAL A 375 -40.88 -33.65 -15.12
C VAL A 375 -40.22 -32.38 -14.62
N HIS A 376 -39.89 -32.34 -13.34
CA HIS A 376 -39.26 -31.20 -12.70
C HIS A 376 -37.77 -31.46 -12.48
N PHE A 377 -36.93 -30.48 -12.81
CA PHE A 377 -35.53 -30.46 -12.45
C PHE A 377 -35.23 -29.23 -11.62
N HIS A 378 -34.62 -29.44 -10.46
CA HIS A 378 -34.01 -28.35 -9.72
C HIS A 378 -32.66 -28.01 -10.33
N LEU A 379 -32.39 -26.72 -10.49
CA LEU A 379 -31.05 -26.22 -10.73
C LEU A 379 -30.29 -26.27 -9.40
N LEU A 380 -29.11 -26.88 -9.42
CA LEU A 380 -28.29 -27.00 -8.21
C LEU A 380 -27.81 -25.62 -7.72
N THR A 381 -27.59 -24.68 -8.65
CA THR A 381 -27.43 -23.25 -8.35
C THR A 381 -28.44 -22.48 -9.20
N PRO A 382 -29.34 -21.67 -8.61
CA PRO A 382 -30.24 -20.84 -9.38
C PRO A 382 -29.48 -19.95 -10.38
N ALA A 383 -29.95 -19.89 -11.61
CA ALA A 383 -29.25 -19.20 -12.70
C ALA A 383 -30.22 -18.43 -13.59
N PRO A 384 -29.79 -17.31 -14.20
CA PRO A 384 -30.59 -16.59 -15.18
C PRO A 384 -30.60 -17.38 -16.50
N LEU A 385 -31.79 -17.84 -16.89
CA LEU A 385 -31.97 -18.64 -18.12
C LEU A 385 -32.73 -17.87 -19.21
N ASP A 386 -33.39 -16.76 -18.87
CA ASP A 386 -34.13 -15.92 -19.81
C ASP A 386 -33.30 -14.67 -20.16
N GLY A 387 -32.87 -14.55 -21.42
CA GLY A 387 -32.11 -13.39 -21.89
C GLY A 387 -32.91 -12.09 -21.90
N SER A 388 -34.25 -12.15 -21.84
CA SER A 388 -35.11 -10.98 -21.73
C SER A 388 -35.23 -10.42 -20.31
N ASP A 389 -34.87 -11.22 -19.29
CA ASP A 389 -34.87 -10.82 -17.89
C ASP A 389 -33.65 -11.40 -17.14
N PRO A 390 -32.45 -10.79 -17.31
CA PRO A 390 -31.20 -11.32 -16.76
C PRO A 390 -31.11 -11.31 -15.22
N GLU A 391 -31.97 -10.56 -14.53
CA GLU A 391 -31.97 -10.48 -13.06
C GLU A 391 -32.75 -11.62 -12.41
N ARG A 392 -33.60 -12.30 -13.19
CA ARG A 392 -34.46 -13.38 -12.71
C ARG A 392 -33.72 -14.70 -12.65
N LEU A 393 -33.52 -15.22 -11.45
CA LEU A 393 -32.88 -16.52 -11.21
C LEU A 393 -33.89 -17.66 -11.22
N THR A 394 -33.75 -18.57 -12.19
CA THR A 394 -34.55 -19.80 -12.24
C THR A 394 -33.97 -20.86 -11.31
N SER A 395 -34.81 -21.41 -10.44
CA SER A 395 -34.42 -22.46 -9.49
C SER A 395 -34.90 -23.85 -9.88
N THR A 396 -35.97 -23.93 -10.66
CA THR A 396 -36.63 -25.19 -11.05
C THR A 396 -37.22 -25.06 -12.44
N LEU A 397 -36.90 -26.02 -13.31
CA LEU A 397 -37.44 -26.14 -14.66
C LEU A 397 -38.43 -27.29 -14.75
N VAL A 398 -39.46 -27.10 -15.57
CA VAL A 398 -40.48 -28.09 -15.87
C VAL A 398 -40.48 -28.39 -17.36
N PHE A 399 -40.41 -29.68 -17.69
CA PHE A 399 -40.44 -30.18 -19.06
C PHE A 399 -41.57 -31.18 -19.25
N ASP A 400 -42.04 -31.31 -20.48
CA ASP A 400 -42.91 -32.43 -20.85
C ASP A 400 -42.11 -33.75 -20.87
N ARG A 401 -42.64 -34.77 -20.21
CA ARG A 401 -42.03 -36.09 -20.04
C ARG A 401 -41.80 -36.79 -21.37
N THR A 402 -42.73 -36.65 -22.31
CA THR A 402 -42.63 -37.29 -23.62
C THR A 402 -41.55 -36.62 -24.46
N LEU A 403 -41.50 -35.28 -24.49
CA LEU A 403 -40.43 -34.53 -25.17
C LEU A 403 -39.05 -34.88 -24.59
N LEU A 404 -38.93 -34.86 -23.26
CA LEU A 404 -37.68 -35.18 -22.58
C LEU A 404 -37.22 -36.63 -22.76
N SER A 405 -38.14 -37.60 -22.83
CA SER A 405 -37.82 -39.02 -23.05
C SER A 405 -37.25 -39.32 -24.45
N HIS A 406 -37.53 -38.43 -25.43
CA HIS A 406 -37.01 -38.49 -26.80
C HIS A 406 -35.86 -37.51 -27.04
N TRP A 407 -35.47 -36.72 -26.04
CA TRP A 407 -34.41 -35.75 -26.17
C TRP A 407 -33.04 -36.42 -26.38
N HIS A 408 -32.22 -35.79 -27.22
CA HIS A 408 -30.86 -36.18 -27.52
C HIS A 408 -29.95 -34.93 -27.54
N PRO A 409 -28.66 -35.05 -27.19
CA PRO A 409 -27.72 -33.92 -27.17
C PRO A 409 -27.33 -33.50 -28.59
N THR A 410 -28.26 -32.88 -29.32
CA THR A 410 -28.10 -32.38 -30.70
C THR A 410 -27.71 -30.90 -30.75
N GLY A 411 -27.77 -30.20 -29.60
CA GLY A 411 -27.62 -28.75 -29.51
C GLY A 411 -28.93 -27.98 -29.72
N GLU A 412 -30.04 -28.68 -29.95
CA GLU A 412 -31.36 -28.05 -30.06
C GLU A 412 -31.95 -27.78 -28.67
N ALA A 413 -32.52 -26.58 -28.51
CA ALA A 413 -33.17 -26.18 -27.27
C ALA A 413 -34.49 -26.91 -27.05
N LEU A 414 -34.73 -27.37 -25.83
CA LEU A 414 -35.94 -28.06 -25.42
C LEU A 414 -36.97 -27.07 -24.87
N VAL A 415 -38.22 -27.22 -25.28
CA VAL A 415 -39.33 -26.42 -24.74
C VAL A 415 -39.63 -26.85 -23.30
N GLY A 416 -39.65 -25.87 -22.40
CA GLY A 416 -40.03 -26.04 -21.00
C GLY A 416 -40.53 -24.73 -20.42
N TYR A 417 -40.68 -24.67 -19.10
CA TYR A 417 -41.01 -23.42 -18.40
C TYR A 417 -40.47 -23.45 -16.97
N GLU A 418 -40.37 -22.27 -16.35
CA GLU A 418 -39.97 -22.14 -14.95
C GLU A 418 -41.13 -22.49 -14.01
N PHE A 419 -40.86 -23.26 -12.95
CA PHE A 419 -41.88 -23.58 -11.96
C PHE A 419 -42.44 -22.30 -11.31
N GLY A 420 -43.77 -22.13 -11.34
CA GLY A 420 -44.47 -20.93 -10.88
C GLY A 420 -44.66 -19.85 -11.95
N ASN A 421 -44.05 -20.00 -13.14
CA ASN A 421 -44.28 -19.13 -14.30
C ASN A 421 -44.44 -19.97 -15.58
N PRO A 422 -45.68 -20.28 -16.00
CA PRO A 422 -45.95 -21.19 -17.13
C PRO A 422 -45.68 -20.57 -18.51
N LYS A 423 -44.89 -19.49 -18.60
CA LYS A 423 -44.45 -18.94 -19.89
C LYS A 423 -43.44 -19.91 -20.51
N GLU A 424 -43.76 -20.41 -21.70
CA GLU A 424 -42.87 -21.31 -22.44
C GLU A 424 -41.54 -20.62 -22.78
N GLY A 425 -40.45 -21.35 -22.57
CA GLY A 425 -39.09 -20.97 -22.89
C GLY A 425 -38.35 -22.11 -23.58
N HIS A 426 -37.25 -21.77 -24.24
CA HIS A 426 -36.38 -22.71 -24.94
C HIS A 426 -35.06 -22.85 -24.16
N TYR A 427 -34.80 -24.03 -23.60
CA TYR A 427 -33.65 -24.28 -22.75
C TYR A 427 -32.69 -25.26 -23.42
N GLU A 428 -31.43 -24.86 -23.58
CA GLU A 428 -30.39 -25.72 -24.14
C GLU A 428 -29.87 -26.68 -23.06
N LEU A 429 -30.19 -27.97 -23.20
CA LEU A 429 -29.69 -29.01 -22.33
C LEU A 429 -28.40 -29.59 -22.90
N VAL A 430 -27.44 -29.89 -22.03
CA VAL A 430 -26.18 -30.54 -22.40
C VAL A 430 -25.85 -31.68 -21.43
N LEU A 431 -24.92 -32.54 -21.84
CA LEU A 431 -24.36 -33.58 -20.98
C LEU A 431 -22.88 -33.29 -20.79
N ASP A 432 -22.39 -33.46 -19.56
CA ASP A 432 -20.96 -33.45 -19.30
C ASP A 432 -20.29 -34.78 -19.68
N ASP A 433 -18.98 -34.87 -19.48
CA ASP A 433 -18.17 -36.04 -19.82
C ASP A 433 -18.61 -37.32 -19.08
N GLU A 434 -19.25 -37.18 -17.91
CA GLU A 434 -19.83 -38.28 -17.15
C GLU A 434 -21.31 -38.55 -17.46
N LEU A 435 -21.88 -37.93 -18.49
CA LEU A 435 -23.30 -38.03 -18.88
C LEU A 435 -24.28 -37.45 -17.85
N ARG A 436 -23.88 -36.45 -17.05
CA ARG A 436 -24.77 -35.73 -16.14
C ARG A 436 -25.45 -34.57 -16.88
N LEU A 437 -26.75 -34.43 -16.67
CA LEU A 437 -27.59 -33.45 -17.34
C LEU A 437 -27.38 -32.05 -16.78
N GLN A 438 -27.14 -31.10 -17.67
CA GLN A 438 -26.93 -29.69 -17.36
C GLN A 438 -27.87 -28.83 -18.24
N VAL A 439 -28.17 -27.62 -17.78
CA VAL A 439 -28.77 -26.56 -18.63
C VAL A 439 -27.73 -25.46 -18.84
N LEU A 440 -27.71 -24.85 -20.02
CA LEU A 440 -26.91 -23.65 -20.27
C LEU A 440 -27.66 -22.40 -19.81
N ASP A 441 -26.97 -21.55 -19.06
CA ASP A 441 -27.47 -20.21 -18.73
C ASP A 441 -27.27 -19.21 -19.90
N ILE A 442 -27.68 -17.95 -19.69
CA ILE A 442 -27.53 -16.89 -20.70
C ILE A 442 -26.06 -16.59 -21.08
N GLN A 443 -25.10 -17.00 -20.25
CA GLN A 443 -23.66 -16.88 -20.49
C GLN A 443 -23.04 -18.21 -21.01
N ARG A 444 -23.88 -19.21 -21.29
CA ARG A 444 -23.51 -20.58 -21.67
C ARG A 444 -22.69 -21.33 -20.63
N GLN A 445 -22.81 -20.97 -19.35
CA GLN A 445 -22.30 -21.78 -18.25
C GLN A 445 -23.21 -22.99 -18.03
N GLN A 446 -22.59 -24.14 -17.73
CA GLN A 446 -23.31 -25.38 -17.47
C GLN A 446 -23.79 -25.43 -16.02
N ILE A 447 -25.11 -25.51 -15.83
CA ILE A 447 -25.76 -25.56 -14.52
C ILE A 447 -26.32 -26.98 -14.27
N PRO A 448 -25.89 -27.68 -13.21
CA PRO A 448 -26.32 -29.05 -12.94
C PRO A 448 -27.82 -29.16 -12.66
N LEU A 449 -28.46 -30.12 -13.31
CA LEU A 449 -29.88 -30.44 -13.10
C LEU A 449 -30.03 -31.66 -12.19
N VAL A 450 -30.74 -31.47 -11.09
CA VAL A 450 -31.14 -32.52 -10.14
C VAL A 450 -32.59 -32.91 -10.44
N LEU A 451 -32.83 -34.19 -10.70
CA LEU A 451 -34.18 -34.69 -10.95
C LEU A 451 -34.97 -34.69 -9.64
N MET A 452 -36.19 -34.14 -9.65
CA MET A 452 -37.09 -34.27 -8.52
C MET A 452 -37.63 -35.71 -8.47
N GLU A 453 -37.20 -36.49 -7.47
CA GLU A 453 -37.57 -37.91 -7.32
C GLU A 453 -38.69 -38.15 -6.29
N ARG A 454 -39.24 -39.37 -6.28
CA ARG A 454 -40.24 -39.80 -5.28
C ARG A 454 -39.69 -39.83 -3.85
N ASN A 455 -38.44 -40.27 -3.72
CA ASN A 455 -37.78 -40.46 -2.44
C ASN A 455 -36.98 -39.20 -2.14
N ALA A 456 -37.17 -38.64 -0.96
CA ALA A 456 -36.32 -37.56 -0.49
C ALA A 456 -34.86 -38.04 -0.40
N ILE A 457 -33.91 -37.12 -0.61
CA ILE A 457 -32.50 -37.34 -0.38
C ILE A 457 -32.33 -37.71 1.11
N PRO A 458 -31.74 -38.88 1.43
CA PRO A 458 -31.56 -39.29 2.81
C PRO A 458 -30.75 -38.27 3.60
N GLU A 459 -31.13 -38.01 4.84
CA GLU A 459 -30.42 -37.08 5.73
C GLU A 459 -28.93 -37.43 5.87
N VAL A 460 -28.58 -38.72 5.89
CA VAL A 460 -27.19 -39.20 5.92
C VAL A 460 -26.36 -38.74 4.72
N VAL A 461 -27.00 -38.44 3.58
CA VAL A 461 -26.34 -37.89 2.38
C VAL A 461 -26.20 -36.37 2.47
N LEU A 462 -27.21 -35.67 2.98
CA LEU A 462 -27.21 -34.20 3.10
C LEU A 462 -26.36 -33.68 4.27
N ALA A 463 -26.42 -34.35 5.42
CA ALA A 463 -25.83 -33.89 6.68
C ALA A 463 -24.34 -33.53 6.57
N PRO A 464 -23.46 -34.32 5.90
CA PRO A 464 -22.06 -33.94 5.74
C PRO A 464 -21.87 -32.64 4.94
N TRP A 465 -22.70 -32.37 3.94
CA TRP A 465 -22.61 -31.14 3.15
C TRP A 465 -23.14 -29.94 3.90
N LEU A 466 -24.25 -30.09 4.64
CA LEU A 466 -24.78 -29.03 5.50
C LEU A 466 -23.78 -28.66 6.60
N GLN A 467 -23.18 -29.65 7.24
CA GLN A 467 -22.12 -29.43 8.22
C GLN A 467 -20.93 -28.69 7.60
N ALA A 468 -20.46 -29.11 6.41
CA ALA A 468 -19.35 -28.43 5.73
C ALA A 468 -19.69 -26.97 5.36
N LEU A 469 -20.93 -26.68 4.93
CA LEU A 469 -21.37 -25.32 4.66
C LEU A 469 -21.42 -24.46 5.93
N ASP A 470 -21.95 -25.01 7.02
CA ASP A 470 -22.00 -24.31 8.31
C ASP A 470 -20.57 -24.01 8.83
N GLU A 471 -19.65 -24.98 8.72
CA GLU A 471 -18.24 -24.79 9.05
C GLU A 471 -17.58 -23.70 8.18
N GLN A 472 -17.84 -23.69 6.87
CA GLN A 472 -17.35 -22.65 5.97
C GLN A 472 -17.91 -21.26 6.29
N LEU A 473 -19.21 -21.16 6.60
CA LEU A 473 -19.83 -19.89 7.02
C LEU A 473 -19.16 -19.33 8.29
N VAL A 474 -18.86 -20.20 9.26
CA VAL A 474 -18.11 -19.81 10.46
C VAL A 474 -16.70 -19.32 10.10
N GLN A 475 -16.00 -20.00 9.19
CA GLN A 475 -14.66 -19.59 8.75
C GLN A 475 -14.69 -18.24 8.01
N VAL A 476 -15.63 -18.03 7.08
CA VAL A 476 -15.83 -16.73 6.41
C VAL A 476 -16.09 -15.64 7.44
N GLY A 477 -16.94 -15.90 8.44
CA GLY A 477 -17.20 -14.97 9.54
C GLY A 477 -15.93 -14.56 10.30
N LYS A 478 -15.00 -15.49 10.54
CA LYS A 478 -13.71 -15.20 11.17
C LYS A 478 -12.84 -14.28 10.30
N VAL A 479 -12.73 -14.55 9.00
CA VAL A 479 -11.95 -13.69 8.08
C VAL A 479 -12.56 -12.29 7.99
N MET A 480 -13.89 -12.17 7.94
CA MET A 480 -14.57 -10.87 7.97
C MET A 480 -14.30 -10.10 9.28
N GLN A 481 -14.22 -10.80 10.41
CA GLN A 481 -13.87 -10.19 11.70
C GLN A 481 -12.43 -9.70 11.71
N GLU A 482 -11.48 -10.48 11.18
CA GLU A 482 -10.08 -10.11 11.01
C GLU A 482 -9.94 -8.86 10.11
N LEU A 483 -10.64 -8.84 8.97
CA LEU A 483 -10.70 -7.68 8.07
C LEU A 483 -11.20 -6.42 8.80
N LYS A 484 -12.25 -6.56 9.61
CA LYS A 484 -12.79 -5.44 10.40
C LYS A 484 -11.77 -4.92 11.43
N GLN A 485 -11.02 -5.81 12.07
CA GLN A 485 -9.96 -5.43 13.01
C GLN A 485 -8.84 -4.67 12.30
N GLN A 486 -8.34 -5.21 11.18
CA GLN A 486 -7.30 -4.57 10.38
C GLN A 486 -7.72 -3.21 9.82
N ARG A 487 -8.97 -3.09 9.35
CA ARG A 487 -9.52 -1.80 8.91
C ARG A 487 -9.61 -0.79 10.05
N THR A 488 -10.06 -1.23 11.23
CA THR A 488 -10.11 -0.37 12.42
C THR A 488 -8.73 0.12 12.83
N LEU A 489 -7.72 -0.74 12.74
CA LEU A 489 -6.32 -0.37 12.97
C LEU A 489 -5.84 0.65 11.94
N PHE A 490 -6.11 0.42 10.65
CA PHE A 490 -5.77 1.35 9.59
C PHE A 490 -6.42 2.73 9.75
N GLU A 491 -7.71 2.81 10.12
CA GLU A 491 -8.37 4.11 10.33
C GLU A 491 -7.69 4.95 11.42
N ARG A 492 -7.13 4.32 12.45
CA ARG A 492 -6.32 5.02 13.47
C ARG A 492 -5.02 5.58 12.90
N HIS A 493 -4.48 4.95 11.86
CA HIS A 493 -3.23 5.34 11.21
C HIS A 493 -3.41 6.22 9.97
N ARG A 494 -4.65 6.35 9.48
CA ARG A 494 -5.01 7.03 8.23
C ARG A 494 -4.67 8.52 8.24
N GLN A 495 -4.81 9.19 9.38
CA GLN A 495 -4.35 10.57 9.50
C GLN A 495 -2.82 10.56 9.57
N HIS A 496 -2.20 10.98 8.46
CA HIS A 496 -0.76 10.89 8.30
C HIS A 496 -0.18 12.14 7.66
N LEU A 497 0.82 12.76 8.30
CA LEU A 497 1.42 14.01 7.84
C LEU A 497 2.44 13.85 6.70
N PHE A 498 3.17 12.72 6.70
CA PHE A 498 4.34 12.54 5.83
C PHE A 498 4.13 11.58 4.65
N ILE A 499 2.92 11.02 4.51
CA ILE A 499 2.58 10.06 3.46
C ILE A 499 1.46 10.66 2.61
N ALA A 500 1.64 10.65 1.30
CA ALA A 500 0.63 11.15 0.38
C ALA A 500 -0.63 10.28 0.40
N GLN A 501 -1.80 10.92 0.28
CA GLN A 501 -3.12 10.27 0.34
C GLN A 501 -3.27 9.11 -0.66
N ARG A 502 -2.63 9.19 -1.83
CA ARG A 502 -2.66 8.12 -2.84
C ARG A 502 -2.22 6.75 -2.31
N TRP A 503 -1.26 6.72 -1.37
CA TRP A 503 -0.78 5.47 -0.78
C TRP A 503 -1.79 4.89 0.21
N LEU A 504 -2.46 5.77 0.97
CA LEU A 504 -3.52 5.37 1.90
C LEU A 504 -4.74 4.85 1.15
N GLN A 505 -5.07 5.46 0.00
CA GLN A 505 -6.15 5.00 -0.87
C GLN A 505 -5.91 3.57 -1.37
N GLN A 506 -4.68 3.21 -1.72
CA GLN A 506 -4.35 1.84 -2.16
C GLN A 506 -4.64 0.78 -1.08
N VAL A 507 -4.40 1.12 0.19
CA VAL A 507 -4.77 0.24 1.33
C VAL A 507 -6.29 0.14 1.42
N GLU A 508 -7.01 1.25 1.34
CA GLU A 508 -8.47 1.29 1.43
C GLU A 508 -9.15 0.49 0.30
N ASP A 509 -8.67 0.64 -0.94
CA ASP A 509 -9.15 -0.09 -2.11
C ASP A 509 -8.95 -1.61 -1.92
N SER A 510 -7.83 -2.04 -1.33
CA SER A 510 -7.57 -3.45 -1.04
C SER A 510 -8.58 -4.05 -0.05
N PHE A 511 -8.94 -3.29 1.00
CA PHE A 511 -9.98 -3.72 1.94
C PHE A 511 -11.37 -3.77 1.30
N PHE A 512 -11.68 -2.82 0.41
CA PHE A 512 -12.96 -2.81 -0.30
C PHE A 512 -13.14 -4.07 -1.16
N VAL A 513 -12.13 -4.43 -1.95
CA VAL A 513 -12.15 -5.63 -2.78
C VAL A 513 -12.32 -6.89 -1.92
N LEU A 514 -11.55 -7.02 -0.84
CA LEU A 514 -11.66 -8.15 0.10
C LEU A 514 -13.04 -8.26 0.74
N ASN A 515 -13.60 -7.15 1.22
CA ASN A 515 -14.92 -7.15 1.85
C ASN A 515 -16.01 -7.61 0.88
N ARG A 516 -16.03 -7.02 -0.32
CA ARG A 516 -16.97 -7.39 -1.38
C ARG A 516 -16.89 -8.89 -1.68
N ASP A 517 -15.68 -9.40 -1.86
CA ASP A 517 -15.47 -10.79 -2.25
C ASP A 517 -15.84 -11.79 -1.14
N LEU A 518 -15.62 -11.44 0.13
CA LEU A 518 -16.08 -12.22 1.29
C LEU A 518 -17.60 -12.18 1.44
N GLU A 519 -18.24 -11.04 1.23
CA GLU A 519 -19.69 -10.90 1.26
C GLU A 519 -20.36 -11.73 0.17
N LEU A 520 -19.82 -11.71 -1.05
CA LEU A 520 -20.28 -12.56 -2.15
C LEU A 520 -20.20 -14.04 -1.78
N LEU A 521 -19.04 -14.49 -1.27
CA LEU A 521 -18.88 -15.89 -0.85
C LEU A 521 -19.84 -16.28 0.29
N ARG A 522 -20.03 -15.41 1.29
CA ARG A 522 -20.97 -15.64 2.40
C ARG A 522 -22.40 -15.79 1.88
N ASN A 523 -22.80 -14.93 0.94
CA ASN A 523 -24.14 -14.98 0.36
C ASN A 523 -24.34 -16.27 -0.45
N GLU A 524 -23.35 -16.68 -1.25
CA GLU A 524 -23.40 -17.95 -1.99
C GLU A 524 -23.50 -19.16 -1.06
N LEU A 525 -22.70 -19.21 0.01
CA LEU A 525 -22.75 -20.28 1.01
C LEU A 525 -24.10 -20.34 1.72
N THR A 526 -24.64 -19.19 2.11
CA THR A 526 -25.95 -19.09 2.78
C THR A 526 -27.07 -19.58 1.86
N LEU A 527 -27.05 -19.15 0.60
CA LEU A 527 -28.00 -19.61 -0.42
C LEU A 527 -27.95 -21.13 -0.59
N TRP A 528 -26.75 -21.71 -0.70
CA TRP A 528 -26.58 -23.16 -0.81
C TRP A 528 -27.06 -23.91 0.41
N ARG A 529 -26.76 -23.40 1.61
CA ARG A 529 -27.21 -23.97 2.88
C ARG A 529 -28.74 -24.02 2.98
N GLU A 530 -29.43 -22.99 2.52
CA GLU A 530 -30.90 -22.95 2.48
C GLU A 530 -31.49 -23.81 1.34
N ARG A 531 -30.77 -23.92 0.21
CA ARG A 531 -31.27 -24.60 -0.99
C ARG A 531 -31.16 -26.12 -0.89
N LEU A 532 -30.06 -26.65 -0.36
CA LEU A 532 -29.77 -28.08 -0.32
C LEU A 532 -30.91 -28.93 0.30
N PRO A 533 -31.49 -28.56 1.45
CA PRO A 533 -32.63 -29.29 2.03
C PRO A 533 -33.90 -29.22 1.18
N ARG A 534 -34.04 -28.19 0.34
CA ARG A 534 -35.19 -27.96 -0.54
C ARG A 534 -35.03 -28.56 -1.93
N LEU A 535 -34.01 -29.37 -2.18
CA LEU A 535 -33.87 -30.09 -3.45
C LEU A 535 -34.86 -31.26 -3.56
N ASP A 536 -35.56 -31.58 -2.46
CA ASP A 536 -36.62 -32.61 -2.38
C ASP A 536 -38.04 -32.03 -2.35
N GLU A 537 -38.17 -30.70 -2.19
CA GLU A 537 -39.44 -29.95 -2.11
C GLU A 537 -39.81 -29.34 -3.46
#